data_AF-A0A8S8Y6E8-F1
#
_entry.id   AF-A0A8S8Y6E8-F1
#
_cell.length_a   1.000
_cell.length_b   1.000
_cell.length_c   1.000
_cell.angle_alpha   90.00
_cell.angle_beta   90.00
_cell.angle_gamma   90.00
#
_symmetry.space_group_name_H-M   'P 1'
#
loop_
_entity.id
_entity.type
_entity.pdbx_description
1 polymer ?
#
loop_
_entity_poly.entity_id
_entity_poly.type
_entity_poly.pdbx_seq_one_letter_code
_entity_poly.pdbx_strand_id
1 'polypeptide(L)'
;MVGGLGPLELSILLLLFFVLFGAQRLPELANALGRSKGEFHKGLNEATAIGDTARTVADLEAGGRTPEQVLMERAKAVGIDPAGMPVDELEQKVNALEALNTEENE
;
A
#
# COMPACT_ATOMS: atom_id res chain seq x y z
N MET A 1 6.63 -52.53 -8.69
CA MET A 1 7.48 -51.78 -7.75
C MET A 1 7.07 -50.33 -7.81
N VAL A 2 6.23 -49.87 -6.90
CA VAL A 2 5.94 -48.44 -6.74
C VAL A 2 6.84 -47.95 -5.61
N GLY A 3 8.05 -47.54 -5.97
CA GLY A 3 8.99 -46.90 -5.06
C GLY A 3 8.68 -45.42 -4.96
N GLY A 4 7.73 -45.05 -4.11
CA GLY A 4 7.53 -43.68 -3.66
C GLY A 4 7.90 -43.60 -2.18
N LEU A 5 8.38 -42.45 -1.72
CA LEU A 5 8.50 -42.19 -0.28
C LEU A 5 7.08 -42.22 0.31
N GLY A 6 6.72 -43.33 0.93
CA GLY A 6 5.45 -43.48 1.61
C GLY A 6 5.43 -42.67 2.91
N PRO A 7 4.24 -42.50 3.52
CA PRO A 7 4.12 -41.83 4.81
C PRO A 7 4.99 -42.47 5.90
N LEU A 8 5.21 -43.79 5.82
CA LEU A 8 6.05 -44.53 6.77
C LEU A 8 7.54 -44.15 6.61
N GLU A 9 8.07 -44.21 5.39
CA GLU A 9 9.46 -43.86 5.09
C GLU A 9 9.75 -42.40 5.45
N LEU A 10 8.81 -41.49 5.14
CA LEU A 10 8.94 -40.08 5.50
C LEU A 10 8.92 -39.89 7.03
N SER A 11 8.09 -40.63 7.76
CA SER A 11 8.03 -40.57 9.22
C SER A 11 9.32 -41.06 9.87
N ILE A 12 9.93 -42.13 9.34
CA ILE A 12 11.22 -42.64 9.83
C ILE A 12 12.32 -41.60 9.59
N LEU A 13 12.36 -40.98 8.41
CA LEU A 13 13.32 -39.92 8.09
C LEU A 13 13.14 -38.70 9.01
N LEU A 14 11.89 -38.31 9.26
CA LEU A 14 11.54 -37.21 10.17
C LEU A 14 11.97 -37.51 11.61
N LEU A 15 11.75 -38.75 12.08
CA LEU A 15 12.20 -39.19 13.40
C LEU A 15 13.73 -39.11 13.51
N LEU A 16 14.46 -39.63 12.51
CA LEU A 16 15.91 -39.56 12.47
C LEU A 16 16.40 -38.10 12.48
N PHE A 17 15.75 -37.24 11.69
CA PHE A 17 16.03 -35.80 11.68
C PHE A 17 15.86 -35.20 13.08
N PHE A 18 14.77 -35.49 13.78
CA PHE A 18 14.55 -34.99 15.14
C PHE A 18 15.55 -35.53 16.16
N VAL A 19 16.03 -36.76 16.01
CA VAL A 19 17.10 -37.30 16.87
C VAL A 19 18.42 -36.55 16.65
N LEU A 20 18.76 -36.21 15.41
CA LEU A 20 20.02 -35.54 15.08
C LEU A 20 19.99 -34.04 15.38
N PHE A 21 18.89 -33.36 15.04
CA PHE A 21 18.78 -31.90 15.07
C PHE A 21 17.91 -31.38 16.22
N GLY A 22 16.98 -32.19 16.73
CA GLY A 22 16.01 -31.81 17.76
C GLY A 22 14.67 -31.32 17.20
N ALA A 23 13.60 -31.45 18.00
CA ALA A 23 12.22 -31.09 17.62
C ALA A 23 12.03 -29.60 17.26
N GLN A 24 12.86 -28.71 17.79
CA GLN A 24 12.76 -27.26 17.58
C GLN A 24 13.37 -26.78 16.26
N ARG A 25 14.22 -27.57 15.59
CA ARG A 25 14.93 -27.10 14.39
C ARG A 25 14.04 -26.93 13.17
N LEU A 26 13.10 -27.86 12.93
CA LEU A 26 12.13 -27.72 11.84
C LEU A 26 11.28 -26.44 11.96
N PRO A 27 10.65 -26.13 13.10
CA PRO A 27 9.87 -24.90 13.23
C PRO A 27 10.72 -23.63 13.19
N GLU A 28 11.94 -23.63 13.76
CA GLU A 28 12.87 -22.50 13.63
C GLU A 28 13.21 -22.20 12.15
N LEU A 29 13.57 -23.23 11.39
CA LEU A 29 13.90 -23.10 9.96
C LEU A 29 12.70 -22.65 9.13
N ALA A 30 11.51 -23.21 9.39
CA ALA A 30 10.28 -22.80 8.71
C ALA A 30 9.94 -21.32 8.98
N ASN A 31 10.09 -20.87 10.23
CA ASN A 31 9.88 -19.46 10.59
C ASN A 31 10.90 -18.53 9.93
N ALA A 32 12.19 -18.88 9.97
CA ALA A 32 13.25 -18.09 9.36
C ALA A 32 13.08 -17.99 7.84
N LEU A 33 12.80 -19.12 7.17
CA LEU A 33 12.55 -19.18 5.74
C LEU A 33 11.28 -18.43 5.36
N GLY A 34 10.21 -18.56 6.15
CA GLY A 34 8.95 -17.86 5.94
C GLY A 34 9.10 -16.35 6.02
N ARG A 35 9.82 -15.84 7.04
CA ARG A 35 10.15 -14.42 7.16
C ARG A 35 11.01 -13.94 6.00
N SER A 36 12.08 -14.66 5.66
CA SER A 36 12.95 -14.30 4.55
C SER A 36 12.19 -14.24 3.22
N LYS A 37 11.34 -15.23 2.93
CA LYS A 37 10.49 -15.24 1.73
C LYS A 37 9.49 -14.08 1.73
N GLY A 38 8.89 -13.77 2.88
CA GLY A 38 7.96 -12.64 3.04
C GLY A 38 8.63 -11.30 2.74
N GLU A 39 9.76 -11.01 3.39
CA GLU A 39 10.52 -9.78 3.16
C GLU A 39 11.08 -9.71 1.72
N PHE A 40 11.49 -10.85 1.15
CA PHE A 40 11.91 -10.91 -0.24
C PHE A 40 10.78 -10.56 -1.22
N HIS A 41 9.58 -11.13 -1.05
CA HIS A 41 8.43 -10.79 -1.89
C HIS A 41 7.98 -9.34 -1.68
N LYS A 42 8.03 -8.84 -0.44
CA LYS A 42 7.76 -7.43 -0.14
C LYS A 42 8.75 -6.51 -0.88
N GLY A 43 10.05 -6.81 -0.81
CA GLY A 43 11.08 -6.08 -1.53
C GLY A 43 10.92 -6.14 -3.04
N LEU A 44 10.51 -7.28 -3.61
CA LEU A 44 10.19 -7.39 -5.04
C LEU A 44 8.97 -6.55 -5.43
N ASN A 45 7.92 -6.57 -4.61
CA ASN A 45 6.73 -5.75 -4.83
C ASN A 45 7.04 -4.27 -4.71
N GLU A 46 7.83 -3.85 -3.72
CA GLU A 46 8.29 -2.47 -3.58
C GLU A 46 9.16 -2.06 -4.76
N ALA A 47 10.14 -2.88 -5.16
CA ALA A 47 10.99 -2.61 -6.32
C ALA A 47 10.19 -2.54 -7.63
N THR A 48 9.13 -3.33 -7.76
CA THR A 48 8.21 -3.27 -8.92
C THR A 48 7.26 -2.07 -8.79
N ALA A 49 6.84 -1.72 -7.58
CA ALA A 49 6.00 -0.56 -7.25
C ALA A 49 6.77 0.76 -7.24
N ILE A 50 8.11 0.77 -7.37
CA ILE A 50 8.85 1.95 -7.84
C ILE A 50 8.32 2.38 -9.23
N GLY A 51 7.69 1.46 -9.97
CA GLY A 51 6.91 1.72 -11.19
C GLY A 51 5.44 2.05 -10.96
N ASP A 52 5.00 2.35 -9.73
CA ASP A 52 3.66 2.90 -9.45
C ASP A 52 3.64 4.38 -9.86
N THR A 53 3.88 4.54 -11.17
CA THR A 53 3.82 5.74 -11.97
C THR A 53 2.53 6.47 -11.65
N ALA A 54 1.45 5.80 -11.23
CA ALA A 54 0.21 6.42 -10.79
C ALA A 54 0.37 7.33 -9.56
N ARG A 55 1.13 6.95 -8.52
CA ARG A 55 1.36 7.84 -7.36
C ARG A 55 2.32 8.98 -7.70
N THR A 56 3.38 8.67 -8.42
CA THR A 56 4.35 9.68 -8.88
C THR A 56 3.69 10.66 -9.85
N VAL A 57 2.88 10.17 -10.79
CA VAL A 57 2.08 10.98 -11.72
C VAL A 57 1.01 11.75 -10.98
N ALA A 58 0.31 11.19 -9.99
CA ALA A 58 -0.64 11.97 -9.19
C ALA A 58 0.07 13.14 -8.43
N ASP A 59 1.25 12.90 -7.85
CA ASP A 59 2.06 13.95 -7.23
C ASP A 59 2.56 14.99 -8.26
N LEU A 60 2.94 14.55 -9.47
CA LEU A 60 3.36 15.44 -10.57
C LEU A 60 2.17 16.19 -11.20
N GLU A 61 0.99 15.58 -11.34
CA GLU A 61 -0.25 16.15 -11.87
C GLU A 61 -0.83 17.17 -10.90
N ALA A 62 -0.66 16.96 -9.59
CA ALA A 62 -0.87 17.99 -8.57
C ALA A 62 0.11 19.16 -8.69
N GLY A 63 1.09 19.10 -9.61
CA GLY A 63 2.04 20.17 -9.90
C GLY A 63 2.96 20.48 -8.73
N GLY A 64 3.18 19.52 -7.81
CA GLY A 64 3.89 19.74 -6.56
C GLY A 64 3.18 20.67 -5.58
N ARG A 65 1.87 20.92 -5.75
CA ARG A 65 1.08 21.73 -4.83
C ARG A 65 0.47 20.85 -3.74
N THR A 66 0.46 21.32 -2.50
CA THR A 66 -0.24 20.61 -1.42
C THR A 66 -1.76 20.65 -1.66
N PRO A 67 -2.53 19.67 -1.15
CA PRO A 67 -4.00 19.67 -1.28
C PRO A 67 -4.63 20.99 -0.82
N GLU A 68 -4.10 21.64 0.22
CA GLU A 68 -4.62 22.94 0.66
C GLU A 68 -4.37 24.05 -0.37
N GLN A 69 -3.25 24.04 -1.08
CA GLN A 69 -2.95 25.06 -2.11
C GLN A 69 -3.91 24.97 -3.29
N VAL A 70 -4.26 23.75 -3.72
CA VAL A 70 -5.27 23.55 -4.77
C VAL A 70 -6.63 24.07 -4.33
N LEU A 71 -7.01 23.83 -3.07
CA LEU A 71 -8.27 24.29 -2.50
C LEU A 71 -8.31 25.82 -2.35
N MET A 72 -7.21 26.42 -1.90
CA MET A 72 -7.06 27.88 -1.77
C MET A 72 -7.13 28.60 -3.13
N GLU A 73 -6.60 27.98 -4.19
CA GLU A 73 -6.63 28.55 -5.54
C GLU A 73 -8.02 28.45 -6.17
N ARG A 74 -8.74 27.34 -5.95
CA ARG A 74 -10.16 27.22 -6.30
C ARG A 74 -11.01 28.24 -5.56
N ALA A 75 -10.81 28.39 -4.25
CA ALA A 75 -11.49 29.39 -3.43
C ALA A 75 -11.31 30.82 -3.98
N LYS A 76 -10.09 31.20 -4.35
CA LYS A 76 -9.83 32.50 -4.99
C LYS A 76 -10.51 32.64 -6.35
N ALA A 77 -10.58 31.58 -7.15
CA ALA A 77 -11.25 31.61 -8.45
C ALA A 77 -12.77 31.83 -8.33
N VAL A 78 -13.39 31.34 -7.26
CA VAL A 78 -14.81 31.61 -6.93
C VAL A 78 -15.00 32.86 -6.07
N GLY A 79 -13.95 33.66 -5.84
CA GLY A 79 -14.02 34.94 -5.14
C GLY A 79 -14.06 34.85 -3.61
N ILE A 80 -13.74 33.69 -3.03
CA ILE A 80 -13.64 33.48 -1.58
C ILE A 80 -12.19 33.74 -1.14
N ASP A 81 -12.01 34.56 -0.10
CA ASP A 81 -10.70 34.75 0.53
C ASP A 81 -10.38 33.59 1.50
N PRO A 82 -9.36 32.76 1.24
CA PRO A 82 -9.04 31.61 2.08
C PRO A 82 -8.31 31.96 3.39
N ALA A 83 -7.91 33.22 3.60
CA ALA A 83 -7.11 33.60 4.77
C ALA A 83 -7.91 33.47 6.08
N GLY A 84 -7.52 32.51 6.93
CA GLY A 84 -8.05 32.35 8.28
C GLY A 84 -9.31 31.47 8.40
N MET A 85 -9.70 30.76 7.34
CA MET A 85 -10.83 29.82 7.36
C MET A 85 -10.32 28.38 7.57
N PRO A 86 -10.99 27.53 8.37
CA PRO A 86 -10.63 26.12 8.48
C PRO A 86 -10.88 25.40 7.14
N VAL A 87 -10.02 24.43 6.82
CA VAL A 87 -9.97 23.73 5.51
C VAL A 87 -11.32 23.08 5.17
N ASP A 88 -11.97 22.47 6.16
CA ASP A 88 -13.26 21.76 5.97
C ASP A 88 -14.41 22.70 5.58
N GLU A 89 -14.44 23.92 6.13
CA GLU A 89 -15.47 24.91 5.78
C GLU A 89 -15.21 25.54 4.41
N LEU A 90 -13.93 25.71 4.07
CA LEU A 90 -13.53 26.24 2.77
C LEU A 90 -13.97 25.27 1.66
N GLU A 91 -13.77 23.97 1.84
CA GLU A 91 -14.20 22.94 0.88
C GLU A 91 -15.72 22.95 0.66
N GLN A 92 -16.53 23.04 1.74
CA GLN A 92 -17.99 23.13 1.62
C GLN A 92 -18.44 24.38 0.87
N LYS A 93 -17.85 25.54 1.17
CA LYS A 93 -18.22 26.81 0.51
C LYS A 93 -17.82 26.82 -0.96
N VAL A 94 -16.62 26.31 -1.29
CA VAL A 94 -16.16 26.20 -2.68
C VAL A 94 -17.08 25.28 -3.47
N ASN A 95 -17.37 24.07 -2.97
CA ASN A 95 -18.25 23.13 -3.67
C ASN A 95 -19.67 23.68 -3.85
N ALA A 96 -20.22 24.37 -2.84
CA ALA A 96 -21.55 24.98 -2.94
C ALA A 96 -21.59 26.12 -3.97
N LEU A 97 -20.58 26.99 -4.02
CA LEU A 97 -20.51 28.06 -5.01
C LEU A 97 -20.22 27.54 -6.43
N GLU A 98 -19.42 26.49 -6.57
CA GLU A 98 -19.16 25.83 -7.86
C GLU A 98 -20.42 25.17 -8.42
N ALA A 99 -21.23 24.51 -7.58
CA ALA A 99 -22.50 23.92 -7.99
C ALA A 99 -23.46 25.01 -8.52
N LEU A 100 -23.59 26.13 -7.82
CA LEU A 100 -24.45 27.24 -8.22
C LEU A 100 -23.99 27.90 -9.54
N ASN A 101 -22.69 28.10 -9.73
CA ASN A 101 -22.14 28.65 -10.98
C ASN A 101 -22.30 27.72 -12.19
N THR A 102 -22.36 26.41 -11.96
CA THR A 102 -22.58 25.42 -13.02
C THR A 102 -24.05 25.42 -13.45
N GLU A 103 -24.98 25.51 -12.50
CA GLU A 103 -26.42 25.60 -12.78
C GLU A 103 -26.83 26.93 -13.45
N GLU A 104 -26.07 28.02 -13.27
CA GLU A 104 -26.34 29.32 -13.90
C GLU A 104 -25.82 29.42 -15.35
N ASN A 105 -24.98 28.47 -15.80
CA ASN A 105 -24.37 28.45 -17.14
C ASN A 105 -24.87 27.32 -18.05
N GLU A 106 -25.90 26.57 -17.64
CA GLU A 106 -26.69 25.65 -18.49
C GLU A 106 -27.99 26.31 -19.00
#